data_AF-A0A850KM13-F1
#
_entry.id   AF-A0A850KM13-F1
#
_cell.length_a   1.000
_cell.length_b   1.000
_cell.length_c   1.000
_cell.angle_alpha   90.00
_cell.angle_beta   90.00
_cell.angle_gamma   90.00
#
_symmetry.space_group_name_H-M   'P 1'
#
loop_
_entity.id
_entity.type
_entity.pdbx_description
1 polymer ?
#
loop_
_entity_poly.entity_id
_entity_poly.type
_entity_poly.pdbx_seq_one_letter_code
_entity_poly.pdbx_strand_id
1 'polypeptide(L)'
;MSRLDGIIRLRKWELDEKRRVLATLLGERDDIVAAIEALDEEISQQSRHTDLEVSSFALGAFLEGARVRQSQLAVMLEQKDEEVVEHQEVVAEGFRELKTFEIAQSRELSRLAAEEAKQEQSAFDELGIQNHAREEALVDPKYLKMRKA
;
A
#
# COMPACT_ATOMS: atom_id res chain seq x y z
N MET A 1 -21.87 -3.11 -9.99
CA MET A 1 -20.70 -2.63 -9.22
C MET A 1 -21.19 -1.62 -8.22
N SER A 2 -20.78 -1.75 -6.96
CA SER A 2 -21.09 -0.76 -5.92
C SER A 2 -20.35 0.55 -6.21
N ARG A 3 -20.93 1.69 -5.83
CA ARG A 3 -20.26 3.00 -5.94
C ARG A 3 -18.89 3.00 -5.23
N LEU A 4 -18.74 2.22 -4.16
CA LEU A 4 -17.48 2.05 -3.43
C LEU A 4 -16.41 1.29 -4.23
N ASP A 5 -16.79 0.31 -5.05
CA ASP A 5 -15.83 -0.45 -5.89
C ASP A 5 -15.07 0.48 -6.85
N GLY A 6 -15.80 1.43 -7.46
CA GLY A 6 -15.23 2.41 -8.38
C GLY A 6 -14.24 3.34 -7.68
N ILE A 7 -14.60 3.84 -6.49
CA ILE A 7 -13.73 4.70 -5.68
C ILE A 7 -12.48 3.94 -5.25
N ILE A 8 -12.62 2.71 -4.75
CA ILE A 8 -11.47 1.89 -4.34
C ILE A 8 -10.50 1.67 -5.51
N ARG A 9 -11.00 1.40 -6.71
CA ARG A 9 -10.15 1.25 -7.90
C ARG A 9 -9.40 2.52 -8.25
N LEU A 10 -10.09 3.67 -8.22
CA LEU A 10 -9.46 4.97 -8.43
C LEU A 10 -8.36 5.23 -7.39
N ARG A 11 -8.65 5.01 -6.10
CA ARG A 11 -7.67 5.22 -5.02
C ARG A 11 -6.47 4.27 -5.10
N LYS A 12 -6.65 3.03 -5.57
CA LYS A 12 -5.54 2.11 -5.86
C LYS A 12 -4.62 2.67 -6.94
N TRP A 13 -5.20 3.14 -8.04
CA TRP A 13 -4.44 3.75 -9.12
C TRP A 13 -3.70 5.01 -8.65
N GLU A 14 -4.34 5.88 -7.88
CA GLU A 14 -3.70 7.08 -7.31
C GLU A 14 -2.54 6.72 -6.36
N LEU A 15 -2.69 5.67 -5.54
CA LEU A 15 -1.62 5.18 -4.66
C LEU A 15 -0.44 4.63 -5.47
N ASP A 16 -0.72 3.88 -6.54
CA ASP A 16 0.31 3.34 -7.41
C ASP A 16 1.08 4.46 -8.12
N GLU A 17 0.41 5.55 -8.51
CA GLU A 17 1.07 6.72 -9.08
C GLU A 17 1.97 7.43 -8.07
N LYS A 18 1.49 7.64 -6.83
CA LYS A 18 2.32 8.20 -5.75
C LYS A 18 3.56 7.33 -5.47
N ARG A 19 3.42 6.00 -5.52
CA ARG A 19 4.55 5.07 -5.36
C ARG A 19 5.54 5.14 -6.51
N ARG A 20 5.08 5.34 -7.74
CA ARG A 20 5.98 5.55 -8.89
C ARG A 20 6.81 6.81 -8.72
N VAL A 21 6.20 7.91 -8.28
CA VAL A 21 6.93 9.15 -7.98
C VAL A 21 7.99 8.90 -6.91
N LEU A 22 7.63 8.24 -5.80
CA LEU A 22 8.58 7.89 -4.75
C LEU A 22 9.72 6.99 -5.27
N ALA A 23 9.42 6.03 -6.15
CA ALA A 23 10.44 5.17 -6.75
C ALA A 23 11.42 5.97 -7.62
N THR A 24 10.94 6.95 -8.37
CA THR A 24 11.80 7.86 -9.14
C THR A 24 12.73 8.66 -8.22
N LEU A 25 12.19 9.24 -7.14
CA LEU A 25 12.99 10.00 -6.17
C LEU A 25 14.06 9.16 -5.49
N LEU A 26 13.73 7.91 -5.14
CA LEU A 26 14.72 6.96 -4.61
C LEU A 26 15.81 6.62 -5.63
N GLY A 27 15.45 6.48 -6.91
CA GLY A 27 16.45 6.30 -7.98
C GLY A 27 17.39 7.49 -8.10
N GLU A 28 16.85 8.72 -8.10
CA GLU A 28 17.66 9.95 -8.15
C GLU A 28 18.57 10.08 -6.92
N ARG A 29 18.10 9.68 -5.74
CA ARG A 29 18.88 9.61 -4.51
C ARG A 29 20.04 8.63 -4.64
N ASP A 30 19.76 7.42 -5.15
CA ASP A 30 20.78 6.37 -5.33
C ASP A 30 21.85 6.80 -6.34
N ASP A 31 21.47 7.54 -7.39
CA ASP A 31 22.42 8.13 -8.34
C ASP A 31 23.37 9.13 -7.67
N ILE A 32 22.88 9.95 -6.73
CA ILE A 32 23.72 10.89 -5.95
C ILE A 32 24.69 10.12 -5.06
N VAL A 33 24.22 9.06 -4.38
CA VAL A 33 25.08 8.21 -3.53
C VAL A 33 26.18 7.56 -4.37
N ALA A 34 25.84 7.00 -5.54
CA ALA A 34 26.82 6.42 -6.46
C ALA A 34 27.85 7.45 -6.93
N ALA A 35 27.43 8.70 -7.18
CA ALA A 35 28.35 9.78 -7.54
C ALA A 35 29.33 10.15 -6.42
N ILE A 36 28.88 10.11 -5.15
CA ILE A 36 29.74 10.32 -3.98
C ILE A 36 30.78 9.19 -3.89
N GLU A 37 30.35 7.93 -3.99
CA GLU A 37 31.23 6.76 -3.93
C GLU A 37 32.29 6.78 -5.05
N ALA A 38 31.89 7.14 -6.27
CA ALA A 38 32.81 7.27 -7.40
C ALA A 38 33.84 8.38 -7.19
N LEU A 39 33.44 9.51 -6.59
CA LEU A 39 34.35 10.61 -6.27
C LEU A 39 35.35 10.21 -5.18
N ASP A 40 34.90 9.48 -4.15
CA ASP A 40 35.77 8.97 -3.09
C ASP A 40 36.79 7.95 -3.61
N GLU A 41 36.39 7.13 -4.58
CA GLU A 41 37.30 6.23 -5.28
C GLU A 41 38.32 7.01 -6.13
N GLU A 42 37.90 8.03 -6.87
CA GLU A 42 38.78 8.90 -7.66
C GLU A 42 39.87 9.54 -6.78
N ILE A 43 39.47 10.11 -5.63
CA ILE A 43 40.38 10.69 -4.63
C ILE A 43 41.37 9.63 -4.11
N SER A 44 40.87 8.44 -3.78
CA SER A 44 41.68 7.34 -3.28
C SER A 44 42.68 6.83 -4.31
N GLN A 45 42.32 6.78 -5.59
CA GLN A 45 43.23 6.41 -6.66
C GLN A 45 44.32 7.48 -6.83
N GLN A 46 43.94 8.76 -6.85
CA GLN A 46 44.91 9.84 -7.11
C GLN A 46 45.92 10.06 -5.98
N SER A 47 45.50 9.85 -4.72
CA SER A 47 46.42 9.87 -3.57
C SER A 47 47.48 8.76 -3.61
N ARG A 48 47.21 7.62 -4.26
CA ARG A 48 48.16 6.49 -4.37
C ARG A 48 49.22 6.66 -5.46
N HIS A 49 49.01 7.54 -6.45
CA HIS A 49 49.89 7.67 -7.63
C HIS A 49 50.86 8.86 -7.55
N THR A 50 50.91 9.58 -6.43
CA THR A 50 51.65 10.85 -6.29
C THR A 50 53.01 10.63 -5.62
N ASP A 51 53.96 10.00 -6.33
CA ASP A 51 55.33 9.77 -5.83
C ASP A 51 56.35 10.85 -6.26
N LEU A 52 55.94 11.92 -6.96
CA LEU A 52 56.82 12.98 -7.48
C LEU A 52 56.47 14.37 -6.93
N GLU A 53 57.46 15.19 -6.58
CA GLU A 53 57.27 16.54 -5.98
C GLU A 53 56.43 17.50 -6.85
N VAL A 54 56.58 17.47 -8.17
CA VAL A 54 55.77 18.28 -9.11
C VAL A 54 54.30 17.82 -9.13
N SER A 55 54.05 16.55 -8.79
CA SER A 55 52.70 15.98 -8.67
C SER A 55 51.97 16.46 -7.41
N SER A 56 52.70 16.93 -6.38
CA SER A 56 52.12 17.36 -5.11
C SER A 56 51.26 18.64 -5.23
N PHE A 57 51.71 19.63 -6.01
CA PHE A 57 50.94 20.86 -6.24
C PHE A 57 49.66 20.60 -7.04
N ALA A 58 49.75 19.78 -8.10
CA ALA A 58 48.60 19.40 -8.91
C ALA A 58 47.59 18.56 -8.11
N LEU A 59 48.08 17.64 -7.25
CA LEU A 59 47.23 16.88 -6.34
C LEU A 59 46.50 17.80 -5.34
N GLY A 60 47.18 18.79 -4.77
CA GLY A 60 46.56 19.75 -3.85
C GLY A 60 45.38 20.51 -4.48
N ALA A 61 45.54 21.00 -5.70
CA ALA A 61 44.46 21.66 -6.43
C ALA A 61 43.30 20.72 -6.77
N PHE A 62 43.60 19.47 -7.14
CA PHE A 62 42.59 18.44 -7.38
C PHE A 62 41.78 18.12 -6.11
N LEU A 63 42.46 17.92 -4.98
CA LEU A 63 41.81 17.59 -3.70
C LEU A 63 40.89 18.72 -3.22
N GLU A 64 41.29 19.98 -3.41
CA GLU A 64 40.43 21.12 -3.07
C GLU A 64 39.17 21.13 -3.94
N GLY A 65 39.30 20.92 -5.25
CA GLY A 65 38.15 20.80 -6.15
C GLY A 65 37.26 19.60 -5.82
N ALA A 66 37.85 18.47 -5.43
CA ALA A 66 37.12 17.28 -5.02
C ALA A 66 36.33 17.52 -3.71
N ARG A 67 36.92 18.25 -2.74
CA ARG A 67 36.24 18.65 -1.51
C ARG A 67 35.02 19.54 -1.77
N VAL A 68 35.11 20.47 -2.71
CA VAL A 68 33.97 21.30 -3.14
C VAL A 68 32.88 20.45 -3.80
N ARG A 69 33.25 19.48 -4.66
CA ARG A 69 32.28 18.56 -5.26
C ARG A 69 31.60 17.67 -4.20
N GLN A 70 32.35 17.15 -3.23
CA GLN A 70 31.79 16.37 -2.12
C GLN A 70 30.78 17.18 -1.31
N SER A 71 31.08 18.44 -0.98
CA SER A 71 30.13 19.26 -0.21
C SER A 71 28.86 19.57 -1.00
N GLN A 72 28.97 19.80 -2.31
CA GLN A 72 27.82 19.97 -3.20
C GLN A 72 26.95 18.71 -3.26
N LEU A 73 27.57 17.54 -3.47
CA LEU A 73 26.85 16.26 -3.51
C LEU A 73 26.18 15.93 -2.16
N ALA A 74 26.85 16.23 -1.04
CA ALA A 74 26.28 16.03 0.29
C ALA A 74 25.03 16.90 0.52
N VAL A 75 25.06 18.18 0.12
CA VAL A 75 23.88 19.06 0.19
C VAL A 75 22.76 18.58 -0.72
N MET A 76 23.09 18.13 -1.94
CA MET A 76 22.10 17.56 -2.86
C MET A 76 21.47 16.29 -2.30
N LEU A 77 22.25 15.43 -1.66
CA LEU A 77 21.76 14.21 -1.03
C LEU A 77 20.82 14.53 0.13
N GLU A 78 21.18 15.47 1.00
CA GLU A 78 20.34 15.90 2.13
C GLU A 78 18.99 16.45 1.64
N GLN A 79 19.01 17.32 0.63
CA GLN A 79 17.78 17.83 0.02
C GLN A 79 16.92 16.73 -0.61
N LYS A 80 17.55 15.75 -1.27
CA LYS A 80 16.84 14.62 -1.86
C LYS A 80 16.27 13.69 -0.79
N ASP A 81 16.98 13.51 0.32
CA ASP A 81 16.52 12.73 1.48
C ASP A 81 15.26 13.35 2.11
N GLU A 82 15.24 14.68 2.28
CA GLU A 82 14.06 15.40 2.73
C GLU A 82 12.87 15.21 1.78
N GLU A 83 13.08 15.38 0.47
CA GLU A 83 12.06 15.17 -0.55
C GLU A 83 11.51 13.73 -0.55
N VAL A 84 12.38 12.73 -0.40
CA VAL A 84 11.99 11.32 -0.27
C VAL A 84 11.09 11.12 0.96
N VAL A 85 11.46 11.68 2.12
CA VAL A 85 10.66 11.56 3.35
C VAL A 85 9.29 12.21 3.19
N GLU A 86 9.22 13.40 2.59
CA GLU A 86 7.95 14.06 2.30
C GLU A 86 7.05 13.20 1.39
N HIS A 87 7.62 12.61 0.35
CA HIS A 87 6.88 11.73 -0.56
C HIS A 87 6.48 10.38 0.05
N GLN A 88 7.25 9.87 1.02
CA GLN A 88 6.86 8.70 1.80
C GLN A 88 5.57 8.98 2.60
N GLU A 89 5.44 10.18 3.18
CA GLU A 89 4.21 10.58 3.87
C GLU A 89 3.02 10.73 2.91
N VAL A 90 3.24 11.24 1.70
CA VAL A 90 2.20 11.30 0.66
C VAL A 90 1.70 9.90 0.27
N VAL A 91 2.61 8.92 0.14
CA VAL A 91 2.25 7.51 -0.11
C VAL A 91 1.49 6.93 1.09
N ALA A 92 1.96 7.20 2.31
CA ALA A 92 1.32 6.73 3.53
C ALA A 92 -0.11 7.27 3.67
N GLU A 93 -0.34 8.55 3.36
CA GLU A 93 -1.67 9.16 3.35
C GLU A 93 -2.57 8.52 2.29
N GLY A 94 -2.08 8.36 1.05
CA GLY A 94 -2.83 7.66 0.00
C GLY A 94 -3.23 6.24 0.39
N PHE A 95 -2.38 5.53 1.13
CA PHE A 95 -2.71 4.20 1.66
C PHE A 95 -3.78 4.24 2.76
N ARG A 96 -3.72 5.21 3.69
CA ARG A 96 -4.74 5.41 4.72
C ARG A 96 -6.12 5.73 4.11
N GLU A 97 -6.16 6.59 3.10
CA GLU A 97 -7.37 6.91 2.36
C GLU A 97 -7.96 5.65 1.71
N LEU A 98 -7.16 4.89 0.97
CA LEU A 98 -7.58 3.64 0.34
C LEU A 98 -8.17 2.66 1.37
N LYS A 99 -7.49 2.48 2.51
CA LYS A 99 -7.94 1.56 3.56
C LYS A 99 -9.26 1.96 4.18
N THR A 100 -9.51 3.25 4.33
CA THR A 100 -10.80 3.76 4.80
C THR A 100 -11.94 3.28 3.92
N PHE A 101 -11.80 3.37 2.60
CA PHE A 101 -12.82 2.91 1.66
C PHE A 101 -12.96 1.39 1.63
N GLU A 102 -11.86 0.64 1.68
CA GLU A 102 -11.89 -0.83 1.74
C GLU A 102 -12.62 -1.33 3.01
N ILE A 103 -12.37 -0.70 4.16
CA ILE A 103 -13.08 -1.01 5.41
C ILE A 103 -14.57 -0.68 5.30
N ALA A 104 -14.92 0.48 4.74
CA ALA A 104 -16.30 0.88 4.54
C ALA A 104 -17.06 -0.14 3.64
N GLN A 105 -16.43 -0.57 2.54
CA GLN A 105 -16.99 -1.60 1.67
C GLN A 105 -17.17 -2.94 2.39
N SER A 106 -16.16 -3.38 3.15
CA SER A 106 -16.23 -4.64 3.90
C SER A 106 -17.40 -4.63 4.89
N ARG A 107 -17.59 -3.53 5.62
CA ARG A 107 -18.73 -3.34 6.54
C ARG A 107 -20.07 -3.38 5.82
N GLU A 108 -20.18 -2.73 4.67
CA GLU A 108 -21.38 -2.76 3.84
C GLU A 108 -21.73 -4.20 3.41
N LEU A 109 -20.74 -4.94 2.93
CA LEU A 109 -20.92 -6.32 2.49
C LEU A 109 -21.33 -7.23 3.67
N SER A 110 -20.70 -7.06 4.83
CA SER A 110 -21.07 -7.80 6.04
C SER A 110 -22.50 -7.50 6.49
N ARG A 111 -22.95 -6.24 6.39
CA ARG A 111 -24.33 -5.86 6.73
C ARG A 111 -25.32 -6.53 5.79
N LEU A 112 -25.08 -6.46 4.48
CA LEU A 112 -25.95 -7.09 3.47
C LEU A 112 -26.03 -8.62 3.68
N ALA A 113 -24.91 -9.28 3.93
CA ALA A 113 -24.88 -10.71 4.21
C ALA A 113 -25.66 -11.07 5.49
N ALA A 114 -25.57 -10.25 6.54
CA ALA A 114 -26.32 -10.46 7.78
C ALA A 114 -27.83 -10.25 7.59
N GLU A 115 -28.22 -9.27 6.77
CA GLU A 115 -29.62 -9.03 6.41
C GLU A 115 -30.20 -10.19 5.58
N GLU A 116 -29.45 -10.72 4.62
CA GLU A 116 -29.81 -11.89 3.82
C GLU A 116 -29.96 -13.14 4.71
N ALA A 117 -28.96 -13.44 5.54
CA ALA A 117 -29.01 -14.57 6.49
C ALA A 117 -30.21 -14.47 7.45
N LYS A 118 -30.56 -13.26 7.90
CA LYS A 118 -31.74 -13.04 8.75
C LYS A 118 -33.04 -13.31 7.99
N GLN A 119 -33.14 -12.89 6.73
CA GLN A 119 -34.31 -13.16 5.89
C GLN A 119 -34.46 -14.66 5.61
N GLU A 120 -33.37 -15.34 5.26
CA GLU A 120 -33.34 -16.79 5.06
C GLU A 120 -33.76 -17.54 6.32
N GLN A 121 -33.21 -17.17 7.48
CA GLN A 121 -33.58 -17.78 8.75
C GLN A 121 -35.08 -17.62 9.04
N SER A 122 -35.63 -16.42 8.84
CA SER A 122 -37.07 -16.17 9.04
C SER A 122 -37.92 -17.04 8.12
N ALA A 123 -37.51 -17.22 6.86
CA ALA A 123 -38.22 -18.06 5.90
C ALA A 123 -38.16 -19.55 6.31
N PHE A 124 -37.01 -20.03 6.79
CA PHE A 124 -36.87 -21.40 7.30
C PHE A 124 -37.70 -21.64 8.55
N ASP A 125 -37.74 -20.68 9.48
CA ASP A 125 -38.54 -20.77 10.70
C ASP A 125 -40.05 -20.84 10.36
N GLU A 126 -40.52 -20.01 9.42
CA GLU A 126 -41.90 -20.05 8.93
C GLU A 126 -42.26 -21.41 8.30
N LEU A 127 -41.39 -21.96 7.45
CA LEU A 127 -41.57 -23.29 6.86
C LEU A 127 -41.58 -24.39 7.93
N GLY A 128 -40.71 -24.28 8.94
CA GLY A 128 -40.65 -25.21 10.07
C GLY A 128 -41.97 -25.24 10.85
N ILE A 129 -42.52 -24.07 11.18
CA ILE A 129 -43.82 -23.94 11.86
C ILE A 129 -44.94 -24.53 11.00
N GLN A 130 -44.98 -24.22 9.70
CA GLN A 130 -46.00 -24.76 8.78
C GLN A 130 -45.92 -26.28 8.62
N ASN A 131 -44.71 -26.84 8.61
CA ASN A 131 -44.51 -28.29 8.53
C ASN A 131 -44.94 -28.97 9.82
N HIS A 132 -44.53 -28.45 10.97
CA HIS A 132 -44.94 -28.96 12.29
C HIS A 132 -46.47 -28.93 12.45
N ALA A 133 -47.11 -27.81 12.12
CA ALA A 133 -48.57 -27.68 12.19
C ALA A 133 -49.29 -28.68 11.26
N ARG A 134 -48.72 -28.96 10.08
CA ARG A 134 -49.23 -29.99 9.16
C ARG A 134 -49.09 -31.40 9.75
N GLU A 135 -47.96 -31.71 10.37
CA GLU A 135 -47.75 -33.00 11.02
C GLU A 135 -48.71 -33.20 12.20
N GLU A 136 -48.88 -32.20 13.08
CA GLU A 136 -49.85 -32.25 14.17
C GLU A 136 -51.28 -32.47 13.66
N ALA A 137 -51.69 -31.76 12.61
CA ALA A 137 -53.02 -31.93 12.01
C ALA A 137 -53.24 -33.34 11.44
N LEU A 138 -52.18 -34.01 10.95
CA LEU A 138 -52.24 -35.39 10.45
C LEU A 138 -52.29 -36.44 11.58
N VAL A 139 -51.76 -36.11 12.76
CA VAL A 139 -51.71 -37.00 13.94
C VAL A 139 -52.92 -36.81 14.86
N ASP A 140 -53.63 -35.68 14.78
CA ASP A 140 -54.82 -35.40 15.59
C ASP A 140 -55.94 -36.44 15.34
N PRO A 141 -56.39 -37.18 16.39
CA PRO A 141 -57.43 -38.20 16.29
C PRO A 141 -58.80 -37.69 15.80
N LYS A 142 -59.05 -36.37 15.78
CA LYS A 142 -60.25 -35.78 15.15
C LYS A 142 -60.28 -35.93 13.63
N TYR A 143 -59.12 -35.97 12.96
CA TYR A 143 -59.02 -36.07 11.49
C TYR A 143 -58.60 -37.45 10.99
N LEU A 144 -58.06 -38.32 11.85
CA LEU A 144 -57.79 -39.73 11.54
C LEU A 144 -59.05 -40.52 11.12
N LYS A 145 -60.24 -40.07 11.53
CA LYS A 145 -61.54 -40.69 11.17
C LYS A 145 -61.99 -40.39 9.74
N MET A 146 -61.37 -39.45 9.03
CA MET A 146 -61.70 -39.15 7.61
C MET A 146 -60.88 -39.95 6.60
N ARG A 147 -59.83 -40.66 7.03
CA ARG A 147 -58.94 -41.45 6.17
C ARG A 147 -59.31 -42.95 6.09
N LYS A 148 -60.37 -43.36 6.79
CA LYS A 148 -60.98 -44.69 6.70
C LYS A 148 -62.43 -44.59 6.23
N ALA A 149 -62.61 -44.37 4.93
CA ALA A 149 -63.79 -44.70 4.15
C ALA A 149 -63.33 -45.06 2.74
#